data_AF-A0A183TV30-F1
#
_entry.id   AF-A0A183TV30-F1
#
_cell.length_a   1.000
_cell.length_b   1.000
_cell.length_c   1.000
_cell.angle_alpha   90.00
_cell.angle_beta   90.00
_cell.angle_gamma   90.00
#
_symmetry.space_group_name_H-M   'P 1'
#
loop_
_entity.id
_entity.type
_entity.pdbx_description
1 polymer ?
#
loop_
_entity_poly.entity_id
_entity_poly.type
_entity_poly.pdbx_seq_one_letter_code
_entity_poly.pdbx_strand_id
1 'polypeptide(L)'
;LGTVGGAETPEEQKKRFEVECEFVQALANPHYLNFLAQRGYFKETYFINYLKYLLYWKRPEYARALKYPQCLHFLEAVQSSEFREAIACTANAKFIEEQQILQWQYYTRKRQRLHVILRCIPVGQRTRKRKMVNCQAPLSCCYLVFTFCALLSLRSVICEQSVNPPTKCEACVLFVREFEQQLTSNGPVQRSRSERELWLLEAMEGQCVRMLDYKLHKEKQGLARFSKQQSSTMKTLNKLRERGVKVSIQHIVIMVELGMPYELWDKPSVEVASLKQQCELILERYEDDIEQWFFSTDRLPLEKYLCEQRVLKGGDLSCIGNVHSEL
;
A
#
# COMPACT_ATOMS: atom_id res chain seq x y z
N LEU A 1 -4.46 -54.44 -22.91
CA LEU A 1 -3.18 -53.74 -23.17
C LEU A 1 -3.48 -52.25 -23.05
N GLY A 2 -3.58 -51.65 -21.86
CA GLY A 2 -2.49 -51.54 -20.88
C GLY A 2 -1.57 -50.38 -21.25
N THR A 3 -2.11 -49.18 -21.52
CA THR A 3 -1.31 -47.99 -21.80
C THR A 3 -0.75 -47.44 -20.49
N VAL A 4 0.52 -47.76 -20.30
CA VAL A 4 1.44 -47.27 -19.29
C VAL A 4 1.31 -45.75 -19.14
N GLY A 5 1.03 -45.30 -17.91
CA GLY A 5 1.16 -43.91 -17.52
C GLY A 5 2.61 -43.49 -17.68
N GLY A 6 2.89 -42.65 -18.67
CA GLY A 6 4.17 -41.96 -18.78
C GLY A 6 4.30 -41.06 -17.56
N ALA A 7 5.32 -41.31 -16.73
CA ALA A 7 5.73 -40.34 -15.73
C ALA A 7 6.10 -39.06 -16.48
N GLU A 8 5.35 -37.99 -16.25
CA GLU A 8 5.64 -36.67 -16.83
C GLU A 8 7.09 -36.30 -16.55
N THR A 9 7.76 -35.73 -17.55
CA THR A 9 9.13 -35.26 -17.37
C THR A 9 9.19 -34.17 -16.29
N PRO A 10 10.29 -34.04 -15.55
CA PRO A 10 10.44 -33.00 -14.52
C PRO A 10 10.14 -31.58 -15.05
N GLU A 11 10.49 -31.33 -16.31
CA GLU A 11 10.25 -30.08 -17.01
C GLU A 11 8.76 -29.83 -17.28
N GLU A 12 8.01 -30.86 -17.69
CA GLU A 12 6.56 -30.78 -17.91
C GLU A 12 5.81 -30.56 -16.59
N GLN A 13 6.23 -31.23 -15.51
CA GLN A 13 5.66 -31.03 -14.19
C GLN A 13 5.86 -29.61 -13.69
N LYS A 14 7.06 -29.06 -13.91
CA LYS A 14 7.38 -27.67 -13.58
C LYS A 14 6.54 -26.68 -14.40
N LYS A 15 6.42 -26.91 -15.71
CA LYS A 15 5.60 -26.06 -16.59
C LYS A 15 4.13 -26.11 -16.21
N ARG A 16 3.58 -27.29 -15.88
CA ARG A 16 2.21 -27.40 -15.36
C ARG A 16 2.04 -26.59 -14.08
N PHE A 17 2.97 -26.72 -13.14
CA PHE A 17 2.93 -25.98 -11.88
C PHE A 17 2.94 -24.46 -12.09
N GLU A 18 3.79 -23.96 -13.00
CA GLU A 18 3.86 -22.54 -13.35
C GLU A 18 2.55 -22.04 -13.97
N VAL A 19 1.99 -22.79 -14.93
CA VAL A 19 0.71 -22.44 -15.59
C VAL A 19 -0.45 -22.46 -14.60
N GLU A 20 -0.54 -23.48 -13.74
CA GLU A 20 -1.55 -23.54 -12.69
C GLU A 20 -1.41 -22.38 -11.70
N CYS A 21 -0.18 -21.99 -11.35
CA CYS A 21 0.10 -20.85 -10.47
C CYS A 21 -0.35 -19.52 -11.09
N GLU A 22 -0.06 -19.30 -12.37
CA GLU A 22 -0.52 -18.11 -13.10
C GLU A 22 -2.03 -18.08 -13.22
N PHE A 23 -2.66 -19.21 -13.52
CA PHE A 23 -4.11 -19.33 -13.61
C PHE A 23 -4.79 -19.02 -12.28
N VAL A 24 -4.32 -19.61 -11.18
CA VAL A 24 -4.86 -19.32 -9.83
C VAL A 24 -4.70 -17.85 -9.49
N GLN A 25 -3.55 -17.24 -9.79
CA GLN A 25 -3.35 -15.81 -9.56
C GLN A 25 -4.24 -14.92 -10.43
N ALA A 26 -4.60 -15.35 -11.65
CA ALA A 26 -5.56 -14.62 -12.48
C ALA A 26 -6.97 -14.57 -11.87
N LEU A 27 -7.36 -15.58 -11.09
CA LEU A 27 -8.64 -15.58 -10.34
C LEU A 27 -8.72 -14.48 -9.27
N ALA A 28 -7.60 -13.83 -8.93
CA ALA A 28 -7.61 -12.67 -8.04
C ALA A 28 -8.34 -11.45 -8.64
N ASN A 29 -8.49 -11.40 -9.97
CA ASN A 29 -9.16 -10.30 -10.66
C ASN A 29 -10.67 -10.56 -10.80
N PRO A 30 -11.55 -9.74 -10.19
CA PRO A 30 -13.00 -9.91 -10.28
C PRO A 30 -13.55 -9.81 -11.71
N HIS A 31 -12.94 -9.00 -12.56
CA HIS A 31 -13.36 -8.86 -13.97
C HIS A 31 -13.01 -10.09 -14.80
N TYR A 32 -11.92 -10.79 -14.45
CA TYR A 32 -11.60 -12.06 -15.08
C TYR A 32 -12.63 -13.14 -14.70
N LEU A 33 -13.05 -13.18 -13.43
CA LEU A 33 -14.14 -14.06 -12.98
C LEU A 33 -15.47 -13.72 -13.67
N ASN A 34 -15.78 -12.44 -13.82
CA ASN A 34 -16.97 -11.99 -14.55
C ASN A 34 -16.94 -12.45 -16.01
N PHE A 35 -15.79 -12.32 -16.68
CA PHE A 35 -15.60 -12.82 -18.05
C PHE A 35 -15.83 -14.34 -18.14
N LEU A 36 -15.29 -15.12 -17.19
CA LEU A 36 -15.49 -16.57 -17.16
C LEU A 36 -16.97 -16.93 -16.94
N ALA A 37 -17.68 -16.17 -16.10
CA ALA A 37 -19.10 -16.35 -15.85
C ALA A 37 -19.96 -16.03 -17.08
N GLN A 38 -19.68 -14.91 -17.76
CA GLN A 38 -20.40 -14.50 -18.97
C GLN A 38 -20.24 -15.49 -20.12
N ARG A 39 -19.05 -16.10 -20.25
CA ARG A 39 -18.77 -17.15 -21.25
C ARG A 39 -19.40 -18.50 -20.91
N GLY A 40 -19.88 -18.67 -19.67
CA GLY A 40 -20.57 -19.88 -19.24
C GLY A 40 -19.67 -21.00 -18.73
N TYR A 41 -18.36 -20.78 -18.54
CA TYR A 41 -17.44 -21.81 -18.04
C TYR A 41 -17.85 -22.36 -16.66
N PHE A 42 -18.51 -21.53 -15.84
CA PHE A 42 -19.03 -21.94 -14.53
C PHE A 42 -20.28 -22.82 -14.58
N LYS A 43 -20.90 -23.01 -15.75
CA LYS A 43 -21.98 -23.97 -15.95
C LYS A 43 -21.46 -25.38 -16.21
N GLU A 44 -20.19 -25.49 -16.60
CA GLU A 44 -19.59 -26.74 -17.04
C GLU A 44 -18.99 -27.51 -15.85
N THR A 45 -19.47 -28.73 -15.62
CA THR A 45 -19.09 -29.52 -14.44
C THR A 45 -17.60 -29.89 -14.43
N TYR A 46 -16.98 -30.07 -15.61
CA TYR A 46 -15.55 -30.36 -15.70
C TYR A 46 -14.70 -29.19 -15.17
N PHE A 47 -15.14 -27.96 -15.39
CA PHE A 47 -14.40 -26.77 -14.98
C PHE A 47 -14.50 -26.58 -13.46
N ILE A 48 -15.68 -26.83 -12.88
CA ILE A 48 -15.87 -26.85 -11.43
C ILE A 48 -14.98 -27.92 -10.78
N ASN A 49 -14.87 -29.11 -11.39
CA ASN A 49 -13.99 -30.17 -10.89
C ASN A 49 -12.52 -29.77 -10.98
N TYR A 50 -12.11 -29.04 -12.02
CA TYR A 50 -10.77 -28.48 -12.14
C TYR A 50 -10.48 -27.42 -11.07
N LEU A 51 -11.43 -26.53 -10.77
CA LEU A 51 -11.31 -25.56 -9.68
C LEU A 51 -11.22 -26.24 -8.31
N LYS A 52 -11.92 -27.35 -8.10
CA LYS A 52 -11.78 -28.18 -6.89
C LYS A 52 -10.39 -28.80 -6.79
N TYR A 53 -9.83 -29.27 -7.90
CA TYR A 53 -8.45 -29.76 -7.95
C TYR A 53 -7.48 -28.67 -7.48
N LEU A 54 -7.62 -27.44 -7.99
CA LEU A 54 -6.76 -26.30 -7.62
C LEU A 54 -6.85 -25.88 -6.14
N LEU A 55 -7.77 -26.41 -5.32
CA LEU A 55 -7.79 -26.14 -3.88
C LEU A 55 -6.54 -26.66 -3.14
N TYR A 56 -5.71 -27.51 -3.78
CA TYR A 56 -4.42 -27.92 -3.22
C TYR A 56 -3.49 -26.73 -2.95
N TRP A 57 -3.63 -25.62 -3.69
CA TRP A 57 -2.87 -24.38 -3.51
C TRP A 57 -3.09 -23.71 -2.13
N LYS A 58 -4.14 -24.09 -1.41
CA LYS A 58 -4.42 -23.62 -0.04
C LYS A 58 -3.44 -24.21 0.99
N ARG A 59 -2.79 -25.34 0.69
CA ARG A 59 -1.80 -25.93 1.60
C ARG A 59 -0.60 -24.99 1.76
N PRO A 60 -0.02 -24.87 2.97
CA PRO A 60 1.02 -23.88 3.25
C PRO A 60 2.32 -24.10 2.45
N GLU A 61 2.55 -25.32 1.95
CA GLU A 61 3.69 -25.67 1.10
C GLU A 61 3.63 -24.97 -0.26
N TYR A 62 2.45 -24.95 -0.89
CA TYR A 62 2.23 -24.35 -2.21
C TYR A 62 1.84 -22.87 -2.12
N ALA A 63 1.12 -22.46 -1.07
CA ALA A 63 0.68 -21.08 -0.88
C ALA A 63 1.84 -20.07 -0.85
N ARG A 64 3.06 -20.51 -0.47
CA ARG A 64 4.27 -19.68 -0.48
C ARG A 64 4.67 -19.17 -1.86
N ALA A 65 4.25 -19.84 -2.94
CA ALA A 65 4.56 -19.44 -4.31
C ALA A 65 3.61 -18.36 -4.86
N LEU A 66 2.48 -18.11 -4.20
CA LEU A 66 1.46 -17.16 -4.66
C LEU A 66 1.83 -15.72 -4.28
N LYS A 67 1.79 -14.80 -5.25
CA LYS A 67 2.02 -13.36 -4.99
C LYS A 67 0.77 -12.65 -4.48
N TYR A 68 -0.41 -13.11 -4.93
CA TYR A 68 -1.70 -12.48 -4.63
C TYR A 68 -2.55 -13.36 -3.73
N PRO A 69 -2.54 -13.20 -2.40
CA PRO A 69 -3.23 -14.12 -1.48
C PRO A 69 -4.75 -14.15 -1.64
N GLN A 70 -5.35 -13.08 -2.19
CA GLN A 70 -6.78 -13.00 -2.45
C GLN A 70 -7.30 -14.04 -3.46
N CYS A 71 -6.45 -14.60 -4.33
CA CYS A 71 -6.89 -15.62 -5.27
C CYS A 71 -7.48 -16.85 -4.57
N LEU A 72 -6.95 -17.23 -3.39
CA LEU A 72 -7.44 -18.35 -2.61
C LEU A 72 -8.85 -18.08 -2.07
N HIS A 73 -9.14 -16.84 -1.69
CA HIS A 73 -10.47 -16.45 -1.23
C HIS A 73 -11.51 -16.53 -2.35
N PHE A 74 -11.17 -16.07 -3.55
CA PHE A 74 -12.05 -16.23 -4.71
C PHE A 74 -12.19 -17.67 -5.16
N LEU A 75 -11.12 -18.46 -5.10
CA LEU A 75 -11.18 -19.88 -5.43
C LEU A 75 -12.17 -20.63 -4.54
N GLU A 76 -12.26 -20.26 -3.25
CA GLU A 76 -13.28 -20.77 -2.34
C GLU A 76 -14.67 -20.22 -2.65
N ALA A 77 -14.79 -18.92 -2.90
CA ALA A 77 -16.06 -18.29 -3.21
C ALA A 77 -16.72 -18.89 -4.47
N VAL A 78 -15.94 -19.17 -5.52
CA VAL A 78 -16.43 -19.76 -6.78
C VAL A 78 -16.99 -21.19 -6.61
N GLN A 79 -16.70 -21.86 -5.51
CA GLN A 79 -17.28 -23.18 -5.24
C GLN A 79 -18.78 -23.09 -4.95
N SER A 80 -19.27 -21.97 -4.40
CA SER A 80 -20.68 -21.77 -4.12
C SER A 80 -21.46 -21.41 -5.40
N SER A 81 -22.66 -21.97 -5.55
CA SER A 81 -23.55 -21.69 -6.69
C SER A 81 -23.97 -20.23 -6.73
N GLU A 82 -24.24 -19.67 -5.56
CA GLU A 82 -24.77 -18.32 -5.39
C GLU A 82 -23.75 -17.28 -5.86
N PHE A 83 -22.46 -17.52 -5.57
CA PHE A 83 -21.40 -16.62 -6.02
C PHE A 83 -21.17 -16.70 -7.53
N ARG A 84 -21.27 -17.89 -8.13
CA ARG A 84 -21.12 -18.06 -9.59
C ARG A 84 -22.20 -17.32 -10.37
N GLU A 85 -23.41 -17.28 -9.84
CA GLU A 85 -24.51 -16.51 -10.43
C GLU A 85 -24.33 -15.01 -10.19
N ALA A 86 -23.96 -14.62 -8.96
CA ALA A 86 -23.75 -13.22 -8.60
C ALA A 86 -22.62 -12.57 -9.41
N ILE A 87 -21.50 -13.26 -9.63
CA ILE A 87 -20.33 -12.69 -10.32
C ILE A 87 -20.57 -12.52 -11.83
N ALA A 88 -21.62 -13.12 -12.42
CA ALA A 88 -21.99 -12.90 -13.81
C ALA A 88 -22.43 -11.44 -14.08
N CYS A 89 -22.93 -10.76 -13.05
CA CYS A 89 -23.28 -9.34 -13.13
C CYS A 89 -22.03 -8.46 -13.07
N THR A 90 -21.87 -7.56 -14.04
CA THR A 90 -20.74 -6.62 -14.11
C THR A 90 -20.71 -5.64 -12.93
N ALA A 91 -21.87 -5.26 -12.39
CA ALA A 91 -21.97 -4.39 -11.22
C ALA A 91 -21.38 -5.05 -9.96
N ASN A 92 -21.58 -6.36 -9.79
CA ASN A 92 -21.03 -7.11 -8.67
C ASN A 92 -19.51 -7.27 -8.79
N ALA A 93 -19.00 -7.47 -10.00
CA ALA A 93 -17.56 -7.52 -10.25
C ALA A 93 -16.88 -6.18 -9.93
N LYS A 94 -17.49 -5.07 -10.34
CA LYS A 94 -17.03 -3.71 -10.00
C LYS A 94 -17.07 -3.45 -8.50
N PHE A 95 -18.15 -3.84 -7.82
CA PHE A 95 -18.26 -3.72 -6.37
C PHE A 95 -17.14 -4.48 -5.65
N ILE A 96 -16.85 -5.71 -6.06
CA ILE A 96 -15.77 -6.52 -5.47
C ILE A 96 -14.41 -5.86 -5.71
N GLU A 97 -14.14 -5.33 -6.91
CA GLU A 97 -12.92 -4.58 -7.20
C GLU A 97 -12.76 -3.36 -6.29
N GLU A 98 -13.82 -2.57 -6.13
CA GLU A 98 -13.83 -1.42 -5.21
C GLU A 98 -13.52 -1.86 -3.78
N GLN A 99 -14.11 -2.97 -3.31
CA GLN A 99 -13.81 -3.53 -1.99
C GLN A 99 -12.35 -4.01 -1.88
N GLN A 100 -11.78 -4.61 -2.92
CA GLN A 100 -10.36 -4.99 -2.94
C GLN A 100 -9.44 -3.78 -2.84
N ILE A 101 -9.74 -2.71 -3.57
CA ILE A 101 -8.99 -1.45 -3.54
C ILE A 101 -9.04 -0.84 -2.15
N LEU A 102 -10.24 -0.74 -1.55
CA LEU A 102 -10.41 -0.23 -0.19
C LEU A 102 -9.62 -1.09 0.81
N GLN A 103 -9.74 -2.42 0.72
CA GLN A 103 -8.98 -3.32 1.57
C GLN A 103 -7.47 -3.08 1.44
N TRP A 104 -6.91 -2.90 0.24
CA TRP A 104 -5.47 -2.60 0.08
C TRP A 104 -5.08 -1.23 0.62
N GLN A 105 -5.90 -0.21 0.41
CA GLN A 105 -5.67 1.14 0.94
C GLN A 105 -5.62 1.15 2.48
N TYR A 106 -6.50 0.38 3.12
CA TYR A 106 -6.61 0.35 4.59
C TYR A 106 -5.88 -0.83 5.26
N TYR A 107 -5.40 -1.82 4.50
CA TYR A 107 -4.74 -3.03 5.03
C TYR A 107 -3.54 -2.69 5.92
N THR A 108 -2.68 -1.77 5.47
CA THR A 108 -1.51 -1.34 6.24
C THR A 108 -1.93 -0.67 7.57
N ARG A 109 -3.01 0.11 7.57
CA ARG A 109 -3.54 0.76 8.78
C ARG A 109 -4.13 -0.24 9.76
N LYS A 110 -4.92 -1.20 9.28
CA LYS A 110 -5.51 -2.28 10.10
C LYS A 110 -4.43 -3.21 10.67
N ARG A 111 -3.38 -3.52 9.89
CA ARG A 111 -2.24 -4.33 10.34
C ARG A 111 -1.36 -3.58 11.36
N GLN A 112 -1.16 -2.28 11.20
CA GLN A 112 -0.46 -1.45 12.21
C GLN A 112 -1.27 -1.35 13.51
N ARG A 113 -2.59 -1.19 13.45
CA ARG A 113 -3.46 -1.28 14.65
C ARG A 113 -3.37 -2.66 15.32
N LEU A 114 -3.38 -3.76 14.56
CA LEU A 114 -3.19 -5.12 15.09
C LEU A 114 -1.79 -5.35 15.71
N HIS A 115 -0.74 -4.76 15.14
CA HIS A 115 0.62 -4.85 15.69
C HIS A 115 0.77 -4.03 16.98
N VAL A 116 0.01 -2.94 17.13
CA VAL A 116 -0.12 -2.19 18.40
C VAL A 116 -0.91 -2.99 19.43
N ILE A 117 -2.01 -3.65 19.04
CA ILE A 117 -2.82 -4.50 19.94
C ILE A 117 -2.00 -5.71 20.45
N LEU A 118 -1.18 -6.35 19.60
CA LEU A 118 -0.30 -7.45 20.04
C LEU A 118 0.89 -7.00 20.91
N ARG A 119 1.25 -5.71 20.90
CA ARG A 119 2.23 -5.13 21.84
C ARG A 119 1.59 -4.66 23.16
N CYS A 120 0.28 -4.47 23.18
CA CYS A 120 -0.49 -4.06 24.35
C CYS A 120 -1.19 -5.21 25.08
N ILE A 121 -0.90 -6.48 24.76
CA ILE A 121 -1.23 -7.57 25.70
C ILE A 121 -0.24 -7.44 26.86
N PRO A 122 -0.68 -7.08 28.07
CA PRO A 122 0.19 -7.16 29.23
C PRO A 122 0.55 -8.63 29.38
N VAL A 123 1.84 -8.96 29.33
CA VAL A 123 2.34 -10.26 29.77
C VAL A 123 1.97 -10.37 31.24
N GLY A 124 0.81 -10.99 31.48
CA GLY A 124 0.28 -11.28 32.80
C GLY A 124 1.26 -12.16 33.56
N GLN A 125 1.66 -11.62 34.70
CA GLN A 125 2.45 -12.25 35.75
C GLN A 125 2.17 -13.74 35.93
N ARG A 126 3.21 -14.57 35.80
CA ARG A 126 3.34 -15.81 36.58
C ARG A 126 4.75 -15.93 37.11
N THR A 127 4.95 -15.40 38.31
CA THR A 127 6.07 -15.75 39.18
C THR A 127 5.80 -17.10 39.85
N ARG A 128 6.60 -18.14 39.54
CA ARG A 128 7.09 -19.12 40.54
C ARG A 128 8.15 -20.08 39.98
N LYS A 129 9.39 -19.85 40.45
CA LYS A 129 10.49 -20.77 40.83
C LYS A 129 10.77 -22.06 40.02
N ARG A 130 12.03 -22.09 39.51
CA ARG A 130 13.04 -23.18 39.45
C ARG A 130 12.69 -24.48 38.68
N LYS A 131 13.47 -24.78 37.64
CA LYS A 131 14.69 -25.62 37.68
C LYS A 131 15.44 -25.50 36.33
N MET A 132 16.75 -25.21 36.40
CA MET A 132 17.67 -25.42 35.27
C MET A 132 17.76 -26.92 35.01
N VAL A 133 17.42 -27.35 33.79
CA VAL A 133 17.77 -28.67 33.28
C VAL A 133 18.88 -28.46 32.25
N ASN A 134 20.03 -29.04 32.59
CA ASN A 134 21.23 -29.08 31.79
C ASN A 134 21.03 -30.09 30.65
N CYS A 135 21.06 -29.65 29.40
CA CYS A 135 21.09 -30.53 28.24
C CYS A 135 22.35 -30.25 27.42
N GLN A 136 23.40 -31.02 27.68
CA GLN A 136 24.50 -31.22 26.74
C GLN A 136 23.95 -31.92 25.50
N ALA A 137 24.05 -31.28 24.33
CA ALA A 137 23.80 -31.90 23.03
C ALA A 137 25.09 -31.89 22.19
N PRO A 138 25.39 -32.98 21.46
CA PRO A 138 26.69 -33.20 20.82
C PRO A 138 26.90 -32.33 19.57
N LEU A 139 28.19 -32.06 19.29
CA LEU A 139 28.75 -31.18 18.24
C LEU A 139 28.34 -31.52 16.79
N SER A 140 27.57 -32.58 16.56
CA SER A 140 27.07 -32.97 15.22
C SER A 140 25.90 -32.11 14.74
N CYS A 141 25.19 -31.39 15.62
CA CYS A 141 24.00 -30.61 15.25
C CYS A 141 24.36 -29.19 14.73
N CYS A 142 25.60 -28.74 14.91
CA CYS A 142 26.05 -27.41 14.49
C CYS A 142 26.38 -27.34 12.99
N TYR A 143 26.79 -28.45 12.36
CA TYR A 143 27.17 -28.47 10.95
C TYR A 143 25.98 -28.36 9.98
N LEU A 144 24.80 -28.90 10.36
CA LEU A 144 23.59 -28.79 9.54
C LEU A 144 22.94 -27.39 9.60
N VAL A 145 23.12 -26.68 10.72
CA VAL A 145 22.62 -25.30 10.87
C VAL A 145 23.49 -24.32 10.08
N PHE A 146 24.82 -24.53 10.04
CA PHE A 146 25.73 -23.68 9.28
C PHE A 146 25.60 -23.85 7.76
N THR A 147 25.37 -25.07 7.26
CA THR A 147 25.16 -25.31 5.82
C THR A 147 23.81 -24.81 5.33
N PHE A 148 22.77 -24.90 6.18
CA PHE A 148 21.46 -24.31 5.88
C PHE A 148 21.52 -22.76 5.86
N CYS A 149 22.31 -22.15 6.75
CA CYS A 149 22.51 -20.70 6.77
C CYS A 149 23.33 -20.18 5.57
N ALA A 150 24.32 -20.95 5.09
CA ALA A 150 25.16 -20.60 3.94
C ALA A 150 24.42 -20.71 2.58
N LEU A 151 23.43 -21.60 2.46
CA LEU A 151 22.57 -21.71 1.27
C LEU A 151 21.46 -20.65 1.25
N LEU A 152 21.08 -20.10 2.40
CA LEU A 152 20.18 -18.95 2.50
C LEU A 152 20.86 -17.60 2.16
N SER A 153 22.20 -17.53 2.19
CA SER A 153 22.94 -16.32 1.78
C SER A 153 23.13 -16.14 0.27
N LEU A 154 22.62 -17.06 -0.59
CA LEU A 154 22.69 -16.92 -2.06
C LEU A 154 21.33 -16.68 -2.75
N ARG A 155 20.27 -16.37 -2.01
CA ARG A 155 18.98 -15.95 -2.61
C ARG A 155 18.41 -14.70 -1.93
N SER A 156 19.01 -13.57 -2.27
CA SER A 156 18.34 -12.27 -2.23
C SER A 156 18.95 -11.33 -3.28
N VAL A 157 18.87 -11.71 -4.55
CA VAL A 157 18.67 -10.72 -5.62
C VAL A 157 17.16 -10.50 -5.70
N ILE A 158 16.61 -9.87 -4.66
CA ILE A 158 15.39 -9.09 -4.82
C ILE A 158 15.90 -7.73 -5.24
N CYS A 159 15.50 -7.29 -6.44
CA CYS A 159 15.66 -5.92 -6.87
C CYS A 159 15.02 -5.03 -5.80
N GLU A 160 15.84 -4.44 -4.94
CA GLU A 160 15.42 -3.41 -4.01
C GLU A 160 15.10 -2.19 -4.88
N GLN A 161 13.87 -2.13 -5.38
CA GLN A 161 13.27 -0.84 -5.68
C GLN A 161 13.31 -0.08 -4.36
N SER A 162 14.30 0.81 -4.22
CA SER A 162 14.50 1.65 -3.04
C SER A 162 13.35 2.65 -2.93
N VAL A 163 12.17 2.17 -2.54
CA VAL A 163 11.04 3.02 -2.19
C VAL A 163 11.40 3.62 -0.84
N ASN A 164 11.75 4.91 -0.84
CA ASN A 164 12.15 5.64 0.36
C ASN A 164 10.94 6.36 0.93
N PRO A 165 10.19 5.76 1.88
CA PRO A 165 8.99 6.38 2.42
C PRO A 165 9.29 7.72 3.11
N PRO A 166 8.30 8.62 3.20
CA PRO A 166 8.44 9.84 4.00
C PRO A 166 8.69 9.49 5.46
N THR A 167 9.61 10.23 6.07
CA THR A 167 9.82 10.16 7.52
C THR A 167 8.64 10.80 8.24
N LYS A 168 8.41 10.39 9.50
CA LYS A 168 7.38 11.01 10.35
C LYS A 168 7.58 12.52 10.49
N CYS A 169 8.84 12.96 10.50
CA CYS A 169 9.22 14.37 10.57
C CYS A 169 8.76 15.10 9.31
N GLU A 170 9.12 14.62 8.12
CA GLU A 170 8.71 15.25 6.87
C GLU A 170 7.20 15.29 6.70
N ALA A 171 6.50 14.20 7.02
CA ALA A 171 5.04 14.17 6.93
C ALA A 171 4.37 15.14 7.91
N CYS A 172 4.89 15.30 9.12
CA CYS A 172 4.34 16.25 10.07
C CYS A 172 4.56 17.70 9.63
N VAL A 173 5.76 18.04 9.17
CA VAL A 173 6.06 19.41 8.72
C VAL A 173 5.25 19.78 7.48
N LEU A 174 5.12 18.87 6.51
CA LEU A 174 4.27 19.11 5.33
C LEU A 174 2.79 19.21 5.72
N PHE A 175 2.34 18.38 6.66
CA PHE A 175 0.99 18.48 7.23
C PHE A 175 0.73 19.87 7.80
N VAL A 176 1.63 20.37 8.66
CA VAL A 176 1.45 21.67 9.30
C VAL A 176 1.46 22.80 8.28
N ARG A 177 2.42 22.82 7.34
CA ARG A 177 2.52 23.87 6.32
C ARG A 177 1.25 24.01 5.50
N GLU A 178 0.69 22.89 5.07
CA GLU A 178 -0.56 22.89 4.31
C GLU A 178 -1.76 23.32 5.17
N PHE A 179 -1.76 22.94 6.45
CA PHE A 179 -2.85 23.26 7.37
C PHE A 179 -2.85 24.75 7.74
N GLU A 180 -1.69 25.32 8.03
CA GLU A 180 -1.55 26.77 8.28
C GLU A 180 -1.89 27.59 7.03
N GLN A 181 -1.50 27.13 5.84
CA GLN A 181 -1.89 27.78 4.58
C GLN A 181 -3.40 27.79 4.39
N GLN A 182 -4.07 26.69 4.70
CA GLN A 182 -5.52 26.57 4.68
C GLN A 182 -6.24 27.50 5.65
N LEU A 183 -5.70 27.62 6.86
CA LEU A 183 -6.26 28.52 7.86
C LEU A 183 -6.04 29.99 7.47
N THR A 184 -4.97 30.29 6.73
CA THR A 184 -4.65 31.66 6.30
C THR A 184 -5.43 32.07 5.05
N SER A 185 -5.62 31.18 4.07
CA SER A 185 -6.22 31.49 2.77
C SER A 185 -7.68 31.93 2.85
N ASN A 186 -8.40 31.49 3.89
CA ASN A 186 -9.84 31.77 4.04
C ASN A 186 -10.17 32.99 4.91
N GLY A 187 -9.15 33.75 5.36
CA GLY A 187 -9.26 35.08 5.99
C GLY A 187 -10.01 35.12 7.34
N PRO A 188 -9.78 36.15 8.19
CA PRO A 188 -10.52 36.31 9.43
C PRO A 188 -11.83 37.04 9.14
N VAL A 189 -12.91 36.29 8.98
CA VAL A 189 -14.25 36.83 9.23
C VAL A 189 -14.48 36.68 10.73
N GLN A 190 -14.90 37.73 11.44
CA GLN A 190 -15.35 37.63 12.83
C GLN A 190 -16.43 36.55 12.91
N ARG A 191 -16.01 35.35 13.28
CA ARG A 191 -16.84 34.16 13.32
C ARG A 191 -17.23 33.89 14.76
N SER A 192 -18.52 33.64 14.96
CA SER A 192 -19.05 33.04 16.18
C SER A 192 -18.29 31.76 16.52
N ARG A 193 -18.38 31.31 17.78
CA ARG A 193 -17.70 30.08 18.23
C ARG A 193 -18.04 28.89 17.33
N SER A 194 -19.31 28.72 17.00
CA SER A 194 -19.80 27.61 16.16
C SER A 194 -19.30 27.68 14.72
N GLU A 195 -19.16 28.87 14.13
CA GLU A 195 -18.59 29.02 12.79
C GLU A 195 -17.08 28.72 12.75
N ARG A 196 -16.37 28.92 13.86
CA ARG A 196 -14.96 28.53 13.99
C ARG A 196 -14.80 27.02 14.16
N GLU A 197 -15.70 26.37 14.90
CA GLU A 197 -15.76 24.92 15.05
C GLU A 197 -16.03 24.24 13.70
N LEU A 198 -17.04 24.69 12.95
CA LEU A 198 -17.34 24.16 11.61
C LEU A 198 -16.16 24.32 10.64
N TRP A 199 -15.51 25.49 10.67
CA TRP A 199 -14.37 25.76 9.80
C TRP A 199 -13.16 24.87 10.10
N LEU A 200 -12.91 24.57 11.38
CA LEU A 200 -11.86 23.64 11.77
C LEU A 200 -12.14 22.24 11.21
N LEU A 201 -13.38 21.76 11.32
CA LEU A 201 -13.78 20.46 10.79
C LEU A 201 -13.60 20.37 9.26
N GLU A 202 -14.03 21.39 8.51
CA GLU A 202 -13.83 21.46 7.06
C GLU A 202 -12.34 21.47 6.67
N ALA A 203 -11.52 22.22 7.43
CA ALA A 203 -10.08 22.28 7.21
C ALA A 203 -9.43 20.91 7.42
N MET A 204 -9.84 20.18 8.47
CA MET A 204 -9.32 18.84 8.78
C MET A 204 -9.74 17.79 7.74
N GLU A 205 -11.01 17.79 7.30
CA GLU A 205 -11.52 16.82 6.32
C GLU A 205 -10.80 16.93 4.97
N GLY A 206 -10.52 18.16 4.51
CA GLY A 206 -9.83 18.39 3.23
C GLY A 206 -8.29 18.24 3.27
N GLN A 207 -7.69 18.19 4.45
CA GLN A 207 -6.23 18.33 4.64
C GLN A 207 -5.39 17.28 3.94
N CYS A 208 -5.77 16.01 4.08
CA CYS A 208 -4.94 14.94 3.54
C CYS A 208 -5.15 14.69 2.05
N VAL A 209 -6.22 15.21 1.45
CA VAL A 209 -6.42 15.12 0.00
C VAL A 209 -5.39 15.98 -0.73
N ARG A 210 -5.09 17.17 -0.20
CA ARG A 210 -4.07 18.09 -0.76
C ARG A 210 -2.65 17.53 -0.73
N MET A 211 -2.38 16.50 0.09
CA MET A 211 -1.09 15.80 0.08
C MET A 211 -0.82 15.11 -1.26
N LEU A 212 -1.86 14.80 -2.05
CA LEU A 212 -1.72 14.19 -3.37
C LEU A 212 -1.19 15.15 -4.44
N ASP A 213 -1.27 16.46 -4.21
CA ASP A 213 -0.77 17.47 -5.14
C ASP A 213 0.77 17.55 -5.14
N TYR A 214 1.42 16.96 -4.13
CA TYR A 214 2.86 16.88 -4.05
C TYR A 214 3.44 15.89 -5.07
N LYS A 215 4.55 16.29 -5.66
CA LYS A 215 5.35 15.47 -6.58
C LYS A 215 6.70 15.19 -5.94
N LEU A 216 7.20 13.98 -6.17
CA LEU A 216 8.50 13.53 -5.67
C LEU A 216 9.61 13.98 -6.62
N HIS A 217 10.59 14.70 -6.08
CA HIS A 217 11.82 15.10 -6.76
C HIS A 217 12.97 14.22 -6.28
N LYS A 218 13.39 13.26 -7.12
CA LYS A 218 14.47 12.32 -6.77
C LYS A 218 15.83 13.00 -6.62
N GLU A 219 15.98 14.18 -7.21
CA GLU A 219 17.19 15.00 -7.17
C GLU A 219 17.41 15.76 -5.85
N LYS A 220 16.39 15.88 -4.99
CA LYS A 220 16.47 16.63 -3.72
C LYS A 220 16.38 15.71 -2.51
N GLN A 221 16.92 16.15 -1.38
CA GLN A 221 16.88 15.41 -0.11
C GLN A 221 16.04 16.14 0.95
N GLY A 222 15.56 15.38 1.94
CA GLY A 222 14.71 15.88 3.03
C GLY A 222 13.40 16.48 2.52
N LEU A 223 12.89 17.50 3.21
CA LEU A 223 11.62 18.17 2.87
C LEU A 223 11.55 18.69 1.43
N ALA A 224 12.68 19.13 0.88
CA ALA A 224 12.74 19.69 -0.47
C ALA A 224 12.43 18.66 -1.57
N ARG A 225 12.44 17.36 -1.24
CA ARG A 225 12.04 16.28 -2.18
C ARG A 225 10.55 16.28 -2.49
N PHE A 226 9.73 16.89 -1.66
CA PHE A 226 8.29 17.03 -1.88
C PHE A 226 7.99 18.45 -2.32
N SER A 227 7.54 18.63 -3.56
CA SER A 227 7.10 19.93 -4.07
C SER A 227 5.88 19.79 -4.96
N LYS A 228 4.98 20.77 -4.93
CA LYS A 228 3.83 20.85 -5.85
C LYS A 228 4.25 21.15 -7.30
N GLN A 229 5.47 21.66 -7.50
CA GLN A 229 5.99 21.97 -8.83
C GLN A 229 6.42 20.71 -9.58
N GLN A 230 6.44 20.78 -10.92
CA GLN A 230 6.95 19.68 -11.74
C GLN A 230 8.48 19.52 -11.61
N SER A 231 8.96 18.28 -11.58
CA SER A 231 10.40 17.95 -11.60
C SER A 231 11.07 18.35 -12.91
N SER A 232 12.40 18.51 -12.89
CA SER A 232 13.17 18.85 -14.09
C SER A 232 12.95 17.81 -15.21
N THR A 233 12.91 16.53 -14.83
CA THR A 233 12.63 15.41 -15.73
C THR A 233 11.22 15.46 -16.29
N MET A 234 10.20 15.71 -15.45
CA MET A 234 8.81 15.82 -15.90
C MET A 234 8.58 17.05 -16.78
N LYS A 235 9.21 18.19 -16.46
CA LYS A 235 9.21 19.38 -17.32
C LYS A 235 9.80 19.09 -18.69
N THR A 236 10.89 18.31 -18.74
CA THR A 236 11.55 17.90 -19.99
C THR A 236 10.65 16.97 -20.81
N LEU A 237 10.03 15.98 -20.16
CA LEU A 237 9.06 15.07 -20.79
C LEU A 237 7.85 15.83 -21.35
N ASN A 238 7.28 16.77 -20.59
CA ASN A 238 6.18 17.61 -21.05
C ASN A 238 6.58 18.50 -22.23
N LYS A 239 7.80 19.07 -22.23
CA LYS A 239 8.33 19.85 -23.35
C LYS A 239 8.56 19.00 -24.60
N LEU A 240 9.03 17.76 -24.46
CA LEU A 240 9.19 16.84 -25.59
C LEU A 240 7.84 16.47 -26.20
N ARG A 241 6.82 16.24 -25.36
CA ARG A 241 5.44 16.03 -25.79
C ARG A 241 4.86 17.23 -26.54
N GLU A 242 5.00 18.43 -26.00
CA GLU A 242 4.51 19.67 -26.63
C GLU A 242 5.17 19.95 -27.99
N ARG A 243 6.41 19.48 -28.18
CA ARG A 243 7.12 19.54 -29.46
C ARG A 243 6.73 18.41 -30.42
N GLY A 244 6.37 17.24 -29.91
CA GLY A 244 6.00 16.05 -30.69
C GLY A 244 4.52 15.98 -31.10
N VAL A 245 3.64 16.82 -30.55
CA VAL A 245 2.19 16.82 -30.83
C VAL A 245 1.76 18.20 -31.32
N LYS A 246 2.23 18.55 -32.53
CA LYS A 246 1.70 19.68 -33.32
C LYS A 246 1.54 19.25 -34.78
N VAL A 247 0.81 18.17 -34.99
CA VAL A 247 0.08 17.98 -36.24
C VAL A 247 -1.37 17.78 -35.85
N SER A 248 -2.23 18.59 -36.44
CA SER A 248 -3.67 18.68 -36.24
C SER A 248 -4.31 17.30 -36.26
N ILE A 249 -4.92 16.85 -35.16
CA ILE A 249 -5.67 15.58 -35.19
C ILE A 249 -7.07 15.78 -34.64
N GLN A 250 -7.92 16.26 -35.54
CA GLN A 250 -9.22 15.65 -35.76
C GLN A 250 -8.97 14.18 -36.09
N HIS A 251 -9.36 13.29 -35.15
CA HIS A 251 -9.49 11.84 -35.29
C HIS A 251 -8.28 11.08 -35.88
N ILE A 252 -7.76 10.15 -35.09
CA ILE A 252 -6.73 9.14 -35.44
C ILE A 252 -5.30 9.65 -35.23
N VAL A 253 -4.79 9.52 -34.00
CA VAL A 253 -3.33 9.50 -33.76
C VAL A 253 -2.90 8.06 -33.47
N ILE A 254 -2.13 7.52 -34.40
CA ILE A 254 -1.19 6.44 -34.12
C ILE A 254 -0.07 7.08 -33.29
N MET A 255 -0.12 6.92 -31.97
CA MET A 255 0.97 7.35 -31.08
C MET A 255 2.06 6.28 -31.11
N VAL A 256 3.27 6.71 -31.48
CA VAL A 256 4.53 5.99 -31.37
C VAL A 256 4.66 5.32 -29.99
N GLU A 257 5.17 4.09 -29.97
CA GLU A 257 5.27 3.13 -28.86
C GLU A 257 5.63 3.70 -27.47
N LEU A 258 4.63 4.20 -26.75
CA LEU A 258 4.59 4.20 -25.29
C LEU A 258 3.13 3.90 -24.91
N GLY A 259 2.82 2.61 -24.79
CA GLY A 259 1.48 2.07 -24.55
C GLY A 259 0.92 2.35 -23.15
N MET A 260 0.95 3.59 -22.66
CA MET A 260 0.31 3.96 -21.39
C MET A 260 -0.60 5.19 -21.55
N PRO A 261 -1.91 5.09 -21.26
CA PRO A 261 -2.84 6.22 -21.30
C PRO A 261 -2.38 7.37 -20.40
N TYR A 262 -2.56 8.62 -20.86
CA TYR A 262 -2.14 9.84 -20.16
C TYR A 262 -2.73 10.00 -18.76
N GLU A 263 -3.92 9.44 -18.52
CA GLU A 263 -4.58 9.41 -17.21
C GLU A 263 -3.76 8.66 -16.14
N LEU A 264 -2.78 7.84 -16.53
CA LEU A 264 -1.87 7.17 -15.60
C LEU A 264 -0.63 7.99 -15.23
N TRP A 265 -0.30 9.06 -15.96
CA TRP A 265 0.91 9.87 -15.70
C TRP A 265 0.77 10.79 -14.48
N ASP A 266 -0.47 11.14 -14.12
CA ASP A 266 -0.78 11.99 -12.96
C ASP A 266 -1.09 11.18 -11.69
N LYS A 267 -0.94 9.85 -11.72
CA LYS A 267 -1.11 9.03 -10.51
C LYS A 267 0.01 9.33 -9.50
N PRO A 268 -0.33 9.53 -8.21
CA PRO A 268 0.66 9.81 -7.18
C PRO A 268 1.61 8.62 -7.01
N SER A 269 2.88 8.91 -6.72
CA SER A 269 3.88 7.87 -6.46
C SER A 269 3.61 7.16 -5.12
N VAL A 270 4.24 6.01 -4.89
CA VAL A 270 4.08 5.24 -3.65
C VAL A 270 4.46 6.09 -2.43
N GLU A 271 5.49 6.93 -2.55
CA GLU A 271 5.93 7.85 -1.49
C GLU A 271 4.88 8.93 -1.19
N VAL A 272 4.22 9.49 -2.22
CA VAL A 272 3.17 10.50 -2.05
C VAL A 272 1.89 9.86 -1.50
N ALA A 273 1.53 8.66 -1.94
CA ALA A 273 0.44 7.89 -1.36
C ALA A 273 0.70 7.57 0.13
N SER A 274 1.96 7.24 0.47
CA SER A 274 2.40 7.06 1.85
C SER A 274 2.33 8.36 2.65
N LEU A 275 2.65 9.52 2.05
CA LEU A 275 2.52 10.84 2.68
C LEU A 275 1.05 11.13 3.04
N LYS A 276 0.11 10.93 2.12
CA LYS A 276 -1.34 11.03 2.42
C LYS A 276 -1.74 10.10 3.56
N GLN A 277 -1.26 8.86 3.54
CA GLN A 277 -1.56 7.91 4.61
C GLN A 277 -1.03 8.38 5.97
N GLN A 278 0.18 8.94 6.03
CA GLN A 278 0.75 9.47 7.27
C GLN A 278 0.00 10.71 7.76
N CYS A 279 -0.44 11.59 6.86
CA CYS A 279 -1.30 12.72 7.20
C CYS A 279 -2.60 12.27 7.90
N GLU A 280 -3.28 11.26 7.36
CA GLU A 280 -4.53 10.77 7.95
C GLU A 280 -4.30 10.17 9.34
N LEU A 281 -3.15 9.53 9.58
CA LEU A 281 -2.77 9.03 10.90
C LEU A 281 -2.45 10.16 11.89
N ILE A 282 -1.94 11.31 11.43
CA ILE A 282 -1.70 12.46 12.28
C ILE A 282 -3.03 13.07 12.71
N LEU A 283 -3.96 13.29 11.76
CA LEU A 283 -5.30 13.80 12.07
C LEU A 283 -6.02 12.89 13.07
N GLU A 284 -6.06 11.59 12.81
CA GLU A 284 -6.78 10.63 13.66
C GLU A 284 -6.24 10.60 15.10
N ARG A 285 -4.93 10.79 15.29
CA ARG A 285 -4.29 10.67 16.61
C ARG A 285 -4.26 11.96 17.40
N TYR A 286 -4.24 13.10 16.72
CA TYR A 286 -3.97 14.41 17.31
C TYR A 286 -5.11 15.40 17.07
N GLU A 287 -6.31 14.94 16.74
CA GLU A 287 -7.52 15.76 16.58
C GLU A 287 -7.78 16.65 17.80
N ASP A 288 -7.84 16.07 19.00
CA ASP A 288 -8.05 16.83 20.24
C ASP A 288 -6.97 17.90 20.49
N ASP A 289 -5.72 17.58 20.13
CA ASP A 289 -4.58 18.49 20.31
C ASP A 289 -4.63 19.65 19.30
N ILE A 290 -5.05 19.38 18.07
CA ILE A 290 -5.25 20.39 17.03
C ILE A 290 -6.41 21.31 17.41
N GLU A 291 -7.52 20.74 17.92
CA GLU A 291 -8.66 21.51 18.43
C GLU A 291 -8.24 22.43 19.59
N GLN A 292 -7.54 21.88 20.58
CA GLN A 292 -7.04 22.64 21.71
C GLN A 292 -6.12 23.79 21.27
N TRP A 293 -5.21 23.53 20.33
CA TRP A 293 -4.34 24.56 19.77
C TRP A 293 -5.13 25.64 19.03
N PHE A 294 -6.12 25.25 18.22
CA PHE A 294 -6.90 26.17 17.41
C PHE A 294 -7.72 27.16 18.25
N PHE A 295 -8.29 26.69 19.37
CA PHE A 295 -9.05 27.52 20.31
C PHE A 295 -8.21 28.22 21.38
N SER A 296 -6.91 27.91 21.47
CA SER A 296 -6.02 28.57 22.42
C SER A 296 -5.78 30.04 22.05
N THR A 297 -5.68 30.89 23.08
CA THR A 297 -5.41 32.33 22.94
C THR A 297 -3.92 32.64 22.72
N ASP A 298 -3.02 31.83 23.29
CA ASP A 298 -1.57 31.95 23.14
C ASP A 298 -1.05 30.82 22.24
N ARG A 299 -0.94 31.10 20.94
CA ARG A 299 -0.61 30.09 19.93
C ARG A 299 0.88 30.09 19.63
N LEU A 300 1.56 29.03 20.01
CA LEU A 300 2.85 28.67 19.41
C LEU A 300 2.64 28.26 17.94
N PRO A 301 3.66 28.41 17.07
CA PRO A 301 3.61 27.86 15.72
C PRO A 301 3.21 26.38 15.76
N LEU A 302 2.31 25.95 14.86
CA LEU A 302 1.78 24.59 14.91
C LEU A 302 2.90 23.56 14.70
N GLU A 303 3.96 23.93 13.96
CA GLU A 303 5.14 23.10 13.76
C GLU A 303 5.79 22.73 15.09
N LYS A 304 5.90 23.69 16.01
CA LYS A 304 6.48 23.48 17.34
C LYS A 304 5.52 22.74 18.28
N TYR A 305 4.26 23.15 18.30
CA TYR A 305 3.25 22.56 19.20
C TYR A 305 2.92 21.10 18.83
N LEU A 306 2.70 20.82 17.54
CA LEU A 306 2.28 19.52 17.07
C LEU A 306 3.48 18.64 16.72
N CYS A 307 4.38 19.10 15.85
CA CYS A 307 5.45 18.23 15.35
C CYS A 307 6.53 17.98 16.41
N GLU A 308 7.10 19.02 17.01
CA GLU A 308 8.20 18.87 17.97
C GLU A 308 7.72 18.26 19.30
N GLN A 309 6.65 18.79 19.91
CA GLN A 309 6.26 18.41 21.27
C GLN A 309 5.42 17.12 21.35
N ARG A 310 4.73 16.74 20.27
CA ARG A 310 3.72 15.65 20.29
C ARG A 310 4.02 14.53 19.30
N VAL A 311 4.12 14.83 18.00
CA VAL A 311 4.31 13.81 16.95
C VAL A 311 5.71 13.20 16.99
N LEU A 312 6.74 14.02 17.21
CA LEU A 312 8.15 13.62 17.24
C LEU A 312 8.72 13.48 18.64
N LYS A 313 7.87 13.33 19.67
CA LYS A 313 8.31 13.19 21.06
C LYS A 313 9.24 11.97 21.20
N GLY A 314 10.54 12.22 21.37
CA GLY A 314 11.59 11.19 21.43
C GLY A 314 12.00 10.58 20.08
N GLY A 315 11.72 11.25 18.97
CA GLY A 315 12.11 10.86 17.61
C GLY A 315 13.10 11.83 16.96
N ASP A 316 13.40 11.57 15.68
CA ASP A 316 14.33 12.39 14.89
C ASP A 316 13.69 13.74 14.48
N LEU A 317 14.34 14.84 14.89
CA LEU A 317 13.96 16.22 14.56
C LEU A 317 14.74 16.78 13.35
N SER A 318 15.46 15.91 12.63
CA SER A 318 16.39 16.30 11.56
C SER A 318 15.76 17.11 10.42
N CYS A 319 14.44 16.98 10.19
CA CYS A 319 13.76 17.74 9.15
C CYS A 319 13.41 19.19 9.55
N ILE A 320 13.36 19.50 10.85
CA ILE A 320 13.01 20.84 11.37
C ILE A 320 14.28 21.72 11.46
N GLY A 321 15.45 21.11 11.65
CA GLY A 321 16.71 21.80 11.96
C GLY A 321 17.35 22.66 10.86
N ASN A 322 16.85 22.64 9.63
CA ASN A 322 17.44 23.38 8.50
C ASN A 322 16.64 24.65 8.10
N VAL A 323 16.14 25.41 9.08
CA VAL A 323 15.53 26.73 8.81
C VAL A 323 16.26 27.89 9.54
N HIS A 324 17.29 27.60 10.34
CA HIS A 324 18.08 28.63 11.03
C HIS A 324 19.51 28.82 10.51
N SER A 325 19.91 28.19 9.39
CA SER A 325 21.26 28.30 8.82
C SER A 325 21.34 29.06 7.48
N GLU A 326 20.28 29.77 7.10
CA GLU A 326 20.31 30.73 5.98
C GLU A 326 19.67 32.06 6.43
N LEU A 327 20.38 32.76 7.32
CA LEU A 327 20.25 34.20 7.55
C LEU A 327 21.63 34.77 7.90
#